data_AF-A0A1M5A1K5-F1
#
_entry.id   AF-A0A1M5A1K5-F1
#
_cell.length_a   1.000
_cell.length_b   1.000
_cell.length_c   1.000
_cell.angle_alpha   90.00
_cell.angle_beta   90.00
_cell.angle_gamma   90.00
#
_symmetry.space_group_name_H-M   'P 1'
#
loop_
_entity.id
_entity.type
_entity.pdbx_description
1 polymer ?
#
loop_
_entity_poly.entity_id
_entity_poly.type
_entity_poly.pdbx_seq_one_letter_code
_entity_poly.pdbx_strand_id
1 'polypeptide(L)'
;MKNDIYDHLIFKLNSEYAEYEFDLISIPPYEFTENELSLKPYEYFGEIYETLELRTKHILLYFNANVLMKVEFLYPGDILDFLKQKLEEIQDIDLPEYMMLILRRNMKFSVLMYQHKLLQKNLIQRNE
;
A
#
# COMPACT_ATOMS: atom_id res chain seq x y z
N MET A 1 -4.46 -20.52 -13.17
CA MET A 1 -3.82 -19.27 -12.73
C MET A 1 -4.22 -19.09 -11.29
N LYS A 2 -3.24 -18.97 -10.39
CA LYS A 2 -3.52 -18.64 -8.99
C LYS A 2 -3.92 -17.16 -8.94
N ASN A 3 -4.95 -16.81 -8.16
CA ASN A 3 -5.37 -15.42 -7.99
C ASN A 3 -4.24 -14.68 -7.25
N ASP A 4 -3.48 -13.84 -7.96
CA ASP A 4 -2.42 -13.04 -7.35
C ASP A 4 -3.10 -11.83 -6.67
N ILE A 5 -2.74 -11.53 -5.42
CA ILE A 5 -3.27 -10.36 -4.73
C ILE A 5 -3.08 -9.06 -5.53
N TYR A 6 -2.04 -8.97 -6.36
CA TYR A 6 -1.79 -7.80 -7.18
C TYR A 6 -2.82 -7.60 -8.29
N ASP A 7 -3.57 -8.63 -8.69
CA ASP A 7 -4.73 -8.49 -9.58
C ASP A 7 -5.83 -7.62 -8.94
N HIS A 8 -5.82 -7.49 -7.60
CA HIS A 8 -6.77 -6.68 -6.82
C HIS A 8 -6.18 -5.38 -6.27
N LEU A 9 -4.85 -5.29 -6.11
CA LEU A 9 -4.15 -4.16 -5.48
C LEU A 9 -3.37 -3.27 -6.47
N ILE A 10 -3.31 -3.63 -7.75
CA ILE A 10 -2.77 -2.87 -8.89
C ILE A 10 -1.24 -2.65 -8.87
N PHE A 11 -0.64 -2.25 -7.76
CA PHE A 11 0.80 -2.00 -7.67
C PHE A 11 1.54 -3.18 -7.06
N LYS A 12 2.60 -3.61 -7.73
CA LYS A 12 3.40 -4.76 -7.30
C LYS A 12 4.56 -4.31 -6.43
N LEU A 13 4.68 -4.82 -5.21
CA LEU A 13 5.91 -4.58 -4.43
C LEU A 13 7.12 -5.13 -5.20
N ASN A 14 8.25 -4.44 -5.08
CA ASN A 14 9.48 -4.65 -5.85
C ASN A 14 9.43 -4.21 -7.33
N SER A 15 8.35 -3.57 -7.79
CA SER A 15 8.37 -2.89 -9.10
C SER A 15 9.33 -1.69 -9.10
N GLU A 16 9.77 -1.31 -10.30
CA GLU A 16 10.71 -0.23 -10.49
C GLU A 16 10.00 1.13 -10.58
N TYR A 17 10.63 2.18 -10.06
CA TYR A 17 10.15 3.56 -10.16
C TYR A 17 9.86 3.98 -11.60
N ALA A 18 10.68 3.53 -12.56
CA ALA A 18 10.53 3.83 -13.97
C ALA A 18 9.18 3.36 -14.55
N GLU A 19 8.51 2.38 -13.93
CA GLU A 19 7.18 1.92 -14.34
C GLU A 19 6.08 2.96 -14.09
N TYR A 20 6.33 3.95 -13.22
CA TYR A 20 5.33 4.93 -12.79
C TYR A 20 5.82 6.37 -12.90
N GLU A 21 7.03 6.63 -13.41
CA GLU A 21 7.71 7.92 -13.26
C GLU A 21 6.89 9.13 -13.78
N PHE A 22 6.06 8.92 -14.80
CA PHE A 22 5.20 9.94 -15.39
C PHE A 22 3.87 10.16 -14.67
N ASP A 23 3.53 9.27 -13.73
CA ASP A 23 2.28 9.27 -12.97
C ASP A 23 2.50 9.56 -11.47
N LEU A 24 3.70 10.01 -11.09
CA LEU A 24 4.08 10.28 -9.70
C LEU A 24 4.44 11.75 -9.44
N ILE A 25 3.86 12.31 -8.38
CA ILE A 25 4.24 13.61 -7.82
C ILE A 25 4.94 13.37 -6.48
N SER A 26 6.16 13.88 -6.33
CA SER A 26 6.87 13.84 -5.04
C SER A 26 6.11 14.63 -3.98
N ILE A 27 5.94 14.07 -2.79
CA ILE A 27 5.23 14.71 -1.68
C ILE A 27 6.13 14.86 -0.45
N PRO A 28 5.90 15.86 0.42
CA PRO A 28 6.63 15.97 1.68
C PRO A 28 6.19 14.87 2.69
N PRO A 29 7.11 14.33 3.52
CA PRO A 29 8.55 14.59 3.50
C PRO A 29 9.20 13.93 2.28
N TYR A 30 9.98 14.65 1.48
CA TYR A 30 10.53 14.14 0.21
C TYR A 30 11.46 12.93 0.39
N GLU A 31 11.92 12.67 1.61
CA GLU A 31 12.63 11.48 2.03
C GLU A 31 12.49 11.29 3.55
N PHE A 32 12.39 10.05 4.02
CA PHE A 32 12.43 9.70 5.44
C PHE A 32 13.00 8.29 5.64
N THR A 33 13.52 8.00 6.83
CA THR A 33 14.04 6.66 7.16
C THR A 33 12.99 5.84 7.88
N GLU A 34 12.76 4.60 7.43
CA GLU A 34 11.95 3.59 8.08
C GLU A 34 12.72 2.26 8.09
N ASN A 35 13.04 1.75 9.28
CA ASN A 35 13.86 0.55 9.49
C ASN A 35 15.15 0.54 8.67
N GLU A 36 15.94 1.60 8.81
CA GLU A 36 17.24 1.76 8.14
C GLU A 36 17.15 1.90 6.61
N LEU A 37 15.94 1.85 6.03
CA LEU A 37 15.69 2.11 4.62
C LEU A 37 15.27 3.56 4.41
N SER A 38 15.89 4.23 3.45
CA SER A 38 15.49 5.57 3.02
C SER A 38 14.32 5.47 2.05
N LEU A 39 13.15 5.98 2.44
CA LEU A 39 11.93 5.97 1.65
C LEU A 39 11.64 7.35 1.07
N LYS A 40 11.37 7.39 -0.23
CA LYS A 40 10.89 8.57 -0.96
C LYS A 40 9.40 8.39 -1.25
N PRO A 41 8.52 9.25 -0.70
CA PRO A 41 7.09 9.16 -0.93
C PRO A 41 6.65 9.95 -2.16
N TYR A 42 5.69 9.38 -2.86
CA TYR A 42 5.05 9.97 -4.02
C TYR A 42 3.54 9.77 -3.92
N GLU A 43 2.79 10.72 -4.46
CA GLU A 43 1.37 10.55 -4.74
C GLU A 43 1.21 10.16 -6.20
N TYR A 44 0.45 9.08 -6.44
CA TYR A 44 0.11 8.63 -7.79
C TYR A 44 -1.11 9.41 -8.30
N PHE A 45 -0.98 9.97 -9.49
CA PHE A 45 -2.01 10.79 -10.14
C PHE A 45 -2.40 10.30 -11.55
N GLY A 46 -1.90 9.14 -11.96
CA GLY A 46 -2.26 8.48 -13.22
C GLY A 46 -3.72 8.00 -13.24
N GLU A 47 -4.01 7.01 -14.07
CA GLU A 47 -5.38 6.48 -14.17
C GLU A 47 -5.87 5.94 -12.82
N ILE A 48 -7.03 6.44 -12.38
CA ILE A 48 -7.63 6.06 -11.10
C ILE A 48 -8.38 4.74 -11.32
N TYR A 49 -7.77 3.65 -10.87
CA TYR A 49 -8.40 2.34 -10.81
C TYR A 49 -9.27 2.22 -9.56
N GLU A 50 -10.39 1.49 -9.67
CA GLU A 50 -11.14 1.05 -8.50
C GLU A 50 -10.37 -0.10 -7.84
N THR A 51 -9.86 0.13 -6.65
CA THR A 51 -9.21 -0.90 -5.83
C THR A 51 -10.27 -1.51 -4.93
N LEU A 52 -10.48 -2.83 -5.00
CA LEU A 52 -11.54 -3.52 -4.25
C LEU A 52 -12.95 -2.90 -4.46
N GLU A 53 -13.27 -2.54 -5.71
CA GLU A 53 -14.55 -1.89 -6.10
C GLU A 53 -14.78 -0.52 -5.42
N LEU A 54 -13.72 0.09 -4.90
CA LEU A 54 -13.79 1.38 -4.24
C LEU A 54 -12.91 2.40 -4.93
N ARG A 55 -13.48 3.59 -5.12
CA ARG A 55 -12.71 4.74 -5.58
C ARG A 55 -11.82 5.24 -4.44
N THR A 56 -10.52 5.04 -4.58
CA THR A 56 -9.53 5.62 -3.67
C THR A 56 -9.45 7.14 -3.87
N LYS A 57 -9.25 7.88 -2.78
CA LYS A 57 -9.06 9.34 -2.82
C LYS A 57 -7.61 9.74 -3.06
N HIS A 58 -6.67 9.05 -2.41
CA HIS A 58 -5.23 9.23 -2.59
C HIS A 58 -4.53 7.88 -2.61
N ILE A 59 -3.54 7.74 -3.47
CA ILE A 59 -2.69 6.54 -3.58
C ILE A 59 -1.25 7.00 -3.36
N LEU A 60 -0.61 6.48 -2.31
CA LEU A 60 0.75 6.86 -1.94
C LEU A 60 1.69 5.70 -2.17
N LEU A 61 2.80 5.95 -2.87
CA LEU A 61 3.83 4.97 -3.18
C LEU A 61 5.13 5.40 -2.51
N TYR A 62 5.82 4.44 -1.90
CA TYR A 62 7.04 4.68 -1.14
C TYR A 62 8.16 3.82 -1.70
N PHE A 63 9.17 4.47 -2.26
CA PHE A 63 10.30 3.81 -2.91
C PHE A 63 11.54 3.85 -2.03
N ASN A 64 12.26 2.73 -1.93
CA ASN A 64 13.64 2.73 -1.48
C ASN A 64 14.54 2.68 -2.71
N ALA A 65 15.38 3.71 -2.89
CA ALA A 65 16.05 3.97 -4.17
C ALA A 65 15.02 4.00 -5.33
N ASN A 66 14.98 2.96 -6.16
CA ASN A 66 14.05 2.82 -7.28
C ASN A 66 13.06 1.66 -7.10
N VAL A 67 12.99 1.05 -5.92
CA VAL A 67 12.19 -0.17 -5.67
C VAL A 67 10.97 0.18 -4.83
N LEU A 68 9.77 -0.21 -5.28
CA LEU A 68 8.52 0.04 -4.55
C LEU A 68 8.43 -0.85 -3.30
N MET A 69 8.43 -0.22 -2.12
CA MET A 69 8.48 -0.93 -0.84
C MET A 69 7.16 -0.89 -0.06
N LYS A 70 6.32 0.12 -0.28
CA LYS A 70 5.05 0.30 0.43
C LYS A 70 4.06 1.09 -0.42
N VAL A 71 2.78 0.75 -0.27
CA VAL A 71 1.66 1.40 -0.94
C VAL A 71 0.54 1.66 0.07
N GLU A 72 -0.03 2.86 0.04
CA GLU A 72 -1.19 3.23 0.86
C GLU A 72 -2.34 3.71 -0.03
N PHE A 73 -3.50 3.05 0.07
CA PHE A 73 -4.76 3.52 -0.47
C PHE A 73 -5.57 4.22 0.62
N LEU A 74 -5.86 5.52 0.43
CA LEU A 74 -6.63 6.33 1.37
C LEU A 74 -8.06 6.49 0.85
N TYR A 75 -9.02 5.95 1.60
CA TYR A 75 -10.45 6.06 1.31
C TYR A 75 -11.12 7.05 2.26
N PRO A 76 -11.98 7.95 1.77
CA PRO A 76 -12.63 8.93 2.63
C PRO A 76 -13.64 8.26 3.56
N GLY A 77 -13.63 8.65 4.82
CA GLY A 77 -14.58 8.14 5.82
C GLY A 77 -14.17 6.81 6.46
N ASP A 78 -15.09 6.23 7.21
CA ASP A 78 -14.90 4.96 7.89
C ASP A 78 -15.53 3.81 7.08
N ILE A 79 -14.67 3.06 6.41
CA ILE A 79 -15.05 1.92 5.56
C ILE A 79 -14.23 0.67 5.91
N LEU A 80 -13.64 0.63 7.11
CA LEU A 80 -12.70 -0.42 7.50
C LEU A 80 -13.34 -1.81 7.43
N ASP A 81 -14.58 -1.95 7.91
CA ASP A 81 -15.29 -3.23 7.90
C ASP A 81 -15.67 -3.67 6.48
N PHE A 82 -15.97 -2.71 5.59
CA PHE A 82 -16.16 -3.00 4.17
C PHE A 82 -14.86 -3.52 3.54
N LEU A 83 -13.72 -2.90 3.82
CA LEU A 83 -12.42 -3.36 3.31
C LEU A 83 -12.06 -4.77 3.81
N LYS A 84 -12.34 -5.08 5.09
CA LYS A 84 -12.17 -6.44 5.63
C LYS A 84 -13.03 -7.44 4.89
N GLN A 85 -14.33 -7.14 4.74
CA GLN A 85 -15.26 -8.00 4.03
C GLN A 85 -14.79 -8.24 2.60
N LYS A 86 -14.37 -7.19 1.87
CA LYS A 86 -13.83 -7.35 0.51
C LYS A 86 -12.61 -8.24 0.44
N LEU A 87 -11.69 -8.15 1.40
CA LEU A 87 -10.52 -9.04 1.45
C LEU A 87 -10.90 -10.49 1.78
N GLU A 88 -11.92 -10.71 2.61
CA GLU A 88 -12.46 -12.03 2.94
C GLU A 88 -13.23 -12.66 1.76
N GLU A 89 -13.88 -11.85 0.93
CA GLU A 89 -14.62 -12.29 -0.27
C GLU A 89 -13.70 -12.83 -1.37
N ILE A 90 -12.43 -12.39 -1.42
CA ILE A 90 -11.50 -12.88 -2.43
C ILE A 90 -11.00 -14.27 -2.01
N GLN A 91 -11.59 -15.30 -2.62
CA GLN A 91 -11.23 -16.70 -2.38
C GLN A 91 -9.92 -17.07 -3.10
N ASP A 92 -9.14 -17.95 -2.47
CA ASP A 92 -7.93 -18.57 -3.04
C ASP A 92 -6.83 -17.58 -3.50
N ILE A 93 -6.64 -16.47 -2.77
CA ILE A 93 -5.52 -15.54 -3.04
C ILE A 93 -4.19 -16.14 -2.57
N ASP A 94 -3.19 -16.09 -3.43
CA ASP A 94 -1.80 -16.25 -3.01
C ASP A 94 -1.21 -14.89 -2.60
N LEU A 95 -0.85 -14.76 -1.32
CA LEU A 95 -0.09 -13.61 -0.83
C LEU A 95 1.42 -13.86 -0.98
N PRO A 96 2.19 -12.89 -1.49
CA PRO A 96 3.65 -12.99 -1.51
C PRO A 96 4.21 -13.15 -0.10
N GLU A 97 5.18 -14.04 0.09
CA GLU A 97 5.79 -14.33 1.40
C GLU A 97 6.39 -13.07 2.05
N TYR A 98 6.84 -12.12 1.27
CA TYR A 98 7.46 -10.88 1.72
C TYR A 98 6.47 -9.72 1.92
N MET A 99 5.17 -9.92 1.68
CA MET A 99 4.14 -8.88 1.84
C MET A 99 3.57 -8.88 3.26
N MET A 100 3.27 -7.69 3.76
CA MET A 100 2.45 -7.45 4.94
C MET A 100 1.29 -6.53 4.57
N LEU A 101 0.06 -6.98 4.83
CA LEU A 101 -1.17 -6.21 4.63
C LEU A 101 -1.65 -5.62 5.96
N ILE A 102 -2.01 -4.33 5.96
CA ILE A 102 -2.46 -3.59 7.15
C ILE A 102 -3.69 -2.78 6.79
N LEU A 103 -4.74 -2.95 7.59
CA LEU A 103 -5.89 -2.06 7.61
C LEU A 103 -5.80 -1.16 8.84
N ARG A 104 -5.86 0.16 8.63
CA ARG A 104 -5.88 1.13 9.73
C ARG A 104 -6.81 2.29 9.42
N ARG A 105 -7.11 3.07 10.44
CA ARG A 105 -7.92 4.28 10.33
C ARG A 105 -7.15 5.47 10.89
N ASN A 106 -7.25 6.61 10.23
CA ASN A 106 -6.91 7.91 10.80
C ASN A 106 -8.17 8.80 10.88
N MET A 107 -8.05 10.05 11.34
CA MET A 107 -9.21 10.91 11.57
C MET A 107 -10.08 11.16 10.32
N LYS A 108 -9.51 11.07 9.11
CA LYS A 108 -10.20 11.41 7.85
C LYS A 108 -10.37 10.22 6.91
N PHE A 109 -9.50 9.23 7.01
CA PHE A 109 -9.37 8.15 6.04
C PHE A 109 -9.33 6.78 6.70
N SER A 110 -9.95 5.83 6.01
CA SER A 110 -9.60 4.41 6.12
C SER A 110 -8.44 4.13 5.18
N VAL A 111 -7.45 3.37 5.65
CA VAL A 111 -6.21 3.11 4.92
C VAL A 111 -6.06 1.61 4.73
N LEU A 112 -5.99 1.19 3.46
CA LEU A 112 -5.50 -0.12 3.05
C LEU A 112 -4.03 0.06 2.66
N MET A 113 -3.14 -0.56 3.42
CA MET A 113 -1.70 -0.48 3.20
C MET A 113 -1.14 -1.87 2.98
N TYR A 114 -0.24 -2.01 2.02
CA TYR A 114 0.64 -3.18 1.95
C TYR A 114 2.08 -2.74 1.78
N GLN A 115 2.97 -3.51 2.38
CA GLN A 115 4.39 -3.19 2.41
C GLN A 115 5.27 -4.44 2.40
N HIS A 116 6.51 -4.26 1.99
CA HIS A 116 7.54 -5.26 2.16
C HIS A 116 7.82 -5.49 3.65
N LYS A 117 7.95 -6.75 4.07
CA LYS A 117 8.22 -7.13 5.47
C LYS A 117 9.51 -6.55 6.05
N LEU A 118 10.45 -6.06 5.24
CA LEU A 118 11.66 -5.37 5.71
C LEU A 118 11.31 -4.05 6.41
N LEU A 119 10.18 -3.45 6.06
CA LEU A 119 9.63 -2.27 6.73
C LEU A 119 8.87 -2.62 8.02
N GLN A 120 9.00 -3.83 8.57
CA GLN A 120 8.45 -4.14 9.90
C GLN A 120 9.39 -3.74 11.06
N LYS A 121 8.86 -2.93 11.99
CA LYS A 121 9.28 -2.93 13.41
C LYS A 121 8.10 -2.50 14.29
N ASN A 122 7.84 -3.24 15.38
CA ASN A 122 6.87 -2.97 16.46
C ASN A 122 5.36 -3.23 16.24
N LEU A 123 4.95 -4.44 15.81
CA LEU A 123 3.64 -5.00 16.23
C LEU A 123 3.75 -5.99 17.41
N ILE A 124 4.96 -6.47 17.72
CA ILE A 124 5.18 -7.50 18.75
C ILE A 124 5.53 -6.90 20.13
N GLN A 125 5.95 -5.63 20.22
CA GLN A 125 6.34 -4.99 21.50
C GLN A 125 5.22 -4.18 22.19
N ARG A 126 3.96 -4.63 22.14
CA ARG A 126 2.87 -4.01 22.92
C ARG A 126 2.10 -5.00 23.81
N ASN A 127 2.65 -6.18 24.08
CA ASN A 127 2.13 -7.13 25.06
C ASN A 127 3.22 -7.58 26.05
N GLU A 128 3.93 -6.62 26.65
CA GLU A 128 4.65 -6.83 27.93
C GLU A 128 4.26 -5.72 28.90
#